data_AF-A0A847IQA9-F1
#
_entry.id   AF-A0A847IQA9-F1
#
_cell.length_a   1.000
_cell.length_b   1.000
_cell.length_c   1.000
_cell.angle_alpha   90.00
_cell.angle_beta   90.00
_cell.angle_gamma   90.00
#
_symmetry.space_group_name_H-M   'P 1'
#
loop_
_entity.id
_entity.type
_entity.pdbx_description
1 polymer ?
#
loop_
_entity_poly.entity_id
_entity_poly.type
_entity_poly.pdbx_seq_one_letter_code
_entity_poly.pdbx_strand_id
1 'polypeptide(L)'
;LEVTSCRFDKIYACEPDSTNLQKLARFIQSAGIAGRTEIVPKCISDKKETVYFLNQGTMLSRKAEAPGRGVVTMKADTIDNILNSRPATLIVMDVEGNELKALEGARKTILAHQPLLALAAYHKKDDLPVLTTFLKNLLPSYRFYFRVHKPMAIDAVLYASTRNEQVPA
;
A
#
# COMPACT_ATOMS: atom_id res chain seq x y z
N LEU A 1 -7.54 -12.66 4.68
CA LEU A 1 -7.32 -13.95 5.39
C LEU A 1 -8.53 -14.85 5.29
N GLU A 2 -9.72 -14.38 5.68
CA GLU A 2 -10.98 -15.14 5.58
C GLU A 2 -11.27 -15.61 4.14
N VAL A 3 -11.24 -14.69 3.18
CA VAL A 3 -11.53 -14.97 1.75
C VAL A 3 -10.65 -16.09 1.17
N THR A 4 -9.41 -16.20 1.62
CA THR A 4 -8.48 -17.22 1.13
C THR A 4 -8.34 -18.41 2.08
N SER A 5 -9.10 -18.44 3.18
CA SER A 5 -8.95 -19.41 4.27
C SER A 5 -7.48 -19.53 4.73
N CYS A 6 -6.80 -18.38 4.87
CA CYS A 6 -5.38 -18.28 5.21
C CYS A 6 -4.41 -18.97 4.23
N ARG A 7 -4.85 -19.26 3.01
CA ARG A 7 -3.98 -19.75 1.93
C ARG A 7 -3.35 -18.56 1.20
N PHE A 8 -2.05 -18.41 1.37
CA PHE A 8 -1.17 -17.45 0.71
C PHE A 8 0.28 -17.90 0.94
N ASP A 9 1.19 -17.47 0.07
CA ASP A 9 2.60 -17.83 0.21
C ASP A 9 3.32 -16.93 1.22
N LYS A 10 3.32 -15.61 0.98
CA LYS A 10 3.99 -14.61 1.81
C LYS A 10 3.18 -13.31 1.87
N ILE A 11 3.27 -12.60 3.00
CA ILE A 11 2.81 -11.22 3.17
C ILE A 11 4.01 -10.34 3.56
N TYR A 12 4.09 -9.16 2.95
CA TYR A 12 4.94 -8.05 3.40
C TYR A 12 4.04 -6.97 3.97
N ALA A 13 4.08 -6.79 5.29
CA ALA A 13 3.22 -5.85 6.00
C ALA A 13 4.03 -4.59 6.34
N CYS A 14 3.85 -3.54 5.55
CA CYS A 14 4.59 -2.28 5.69
C CYS A 14 3.84 -1.30 6.59
N GLU A 15 4.43 -0.92 7.72
CA GLU A 15 3.81 0.01 8.69
C GLU A 15 4.89 0.84 9.40
N PRO A 16 5.03 2.14 9.07
CA PRO A 16 6.03 3.00 9.72
C PRO A 16 5.63 3.50 11.12
N ASP A 17 4.34 3.61 11.45
CA ASP A 17 3.89 4.17 12.72
C ASP A 17 4.13 3.17 13.85
N SER A 18 4.89 3.59 14.86
CA SER A 18 5.31 2.71 15.95
C SER A 18 4.16 2.13 16.79
N THR A 19 3.05 2.86 16.91
CA THR A 19 1.88 2.40 17.67
C THR A 19 1.08 1.40 16.84
N ASN A 20 0.88 1.69 15.55
CA ASN A 20 0.18 0.76 14.65
C ASN A 20 1.01 -0.49 14.38
N LEU A 21 2.34 -0.37 14.29
CA LEU A 21 3.26 -1.49 14.17
C LEU A 21 3.11 -2.50 15.31
N GLN A 22 2.94 -2.03 16.55
CA GLN A 22 2.70 -2.92 17.69
C GLN A 22 1.35 -3.63 17.60
N LYS A 23 0.31 -2.94 17.13
CA LYS A 23 -1.02 -3.53 16.91
C LYS A 23 -0.95 -4.59 15.79
N LEU A 24 -0.28 -4.27 14.69
CA LEU A 24 -0.05 -5.15 13.55
C LEU A 24 0.72 -6.41 13.97
N ALA A 25 1.81 -6.26 14.73
CA ALA A 25 2.60 -7.39 15.23
C ALA A 25 1.75 -8.31 16.12
N ARG A 26 0.95 -7.76 17.04
CA ARG A 26 0.01 -8.53 17.87
C ARG A 26 -1.03 -9.26 17.02
N PHE A 27 -1.61 -8.59 16.03
CA PHE A 27 -2.57 -9.20 15.12
C PHE A 27 -1.97 -10.37 14.35
N ILE A 28 -0.79 -10.19 13.73
CA ILE A 28 -0.08 -11.23 12.97
C ILE A 28 0.18 -12.48 13.82
N GLN A 29 0.56 -12.29 15.09
CA GLN A 29 0.75 -13.38 16.04
C GLN A 29 -0.58 -14.09 16.36
N SER A 30 -1.61 -13.34 16.74
CA SER A 30 -2.93 -13.91 17.08
C SER A 30 -3.61 -14.62 15.90
N ALA A 31 -3.34 -14.16 14.67
CA ALA A 31 -3.87 -14.75 13.45
C ALA A 31 -3.07 -16.00 13.00
N GLY A 32 -1.98 -16.38 13.69
CA GLY A 32 -1.19 -17.56 13.35
C GLY A 32 -0.45 -17.46 12.02
N ILE A 33 -0.16 -16.24 11.54
CA ILE A 33 0.46 -16.00 10.23
C ILE A 33 1.89 -15.47 10.30
N ALA A 34 2.48 -15.41 11.50
CA ALA A 34 3.82 -14.87 11.72
C ALA A 34 4.90 -15.55 10.84
N GLY A 35 4.85 -16.88 10.67
CA GLY A 35 5.83 -17.61 9.84
C GLY A 35 5.81 -17.24 8.36
N ARG A 36 4.70 -16.67 7.85
CA ARG A 36 4.52 -16.28 6.45
C ARG A 36 4.36 -14.77 6.26
N THR A 37 4.61 -13.98 7.31
CA THR A 37 4.47 -12.52 7.26
C THR A 37 5.77 -11.85 7.66
N GLU A 38 6.27 -10.96 6.82
CA GLU A 38 7.41 -10.10 7.11
C GLU A 38 6.91 -8.69 7.40
N ILE A 39 7.24 -8.17 8.59
CA ILE A 39 6.89 -6.81 8.97
C ILE A 39 8.00 -5.87 8.50
N VAL A 40 7.63 -4.81 7.78
CA VAL A 40 8.56 -3.82 7.23
C VAL A 40 8.27 -2.47 7.86
N PRO A 41 8.99 -2.06 8.93
CA PRO A 41 8.73 -0.82 9.65
C PRO A 41 9.32 0.40 8.92
N LYS A 42 8.84 0.66 7.71
CA LYS A 42 9.35 1.71 6.82
C LYS A 42 8.19 2.41 6.11
N CYS A 43 8.38 3.67 5.76
CA CYS A 43 7.52 4.34 4.79
C CYS A 43 7.76 3.73 3.39
N ILE A 44 6.72 3.67 2.57
CA ILE A 44 6.83 3.20 1.18
C ILE A 44 6.83 4.41 0.26
N SER A 45 7.83 4.50 -0.62
CA SER A 45 8.03 5.62 -1.55
C SER A 45 8.74 5.17 -2.82
N ASP A 46 9.09 6.13 -3.66
CA ASP A 46 9.81 6.02 -4.94
C ASP A 46 11.31 5.72 -4.80
N LYS A 47 11.89 5.94 -3.61
CA LYS A 47 13.32 5.71 -3.35
C LYS A 47 13.62 5.42 -1.88
N LYS A 48 14.81 4.89 -1.64
CA LYS A 48 15.35 4.71 -0.29
C LYS A 48 15.91 6.03 0.23
N GLU A 49 15.33 6.53 1.32
CA GLU A 49 15.76 7.77 1.94
C GLU A 49 15.38 7.84 3.42
N THR A 50 15.79 8.91 4.09
CA THR A 50 15.28 9.24 5.43
C THR A 50 14.28 10.37 5.28
N VAL A 51 13.08 10.18 5.80
CA VAL A 51 11.97 11.14 5.72
C VAL A 51 11.56 11.58 7.12
N TYR A 52 10.86 12.72 7.19
CA TYR A 52 10.09 13.09 8.36
C TYR A 52 8.73 12.38 8.33
N PHE A 53 8.30 11.88 9.47
CA PHE A 53 7.05 11.14 9.62
C PHE A 53 6.34 11.56 10.90
N LEU A 54 5.08 11.95 10.78
CA LEU A 54 4.21 12.26 11.90
C LEU A 54 3.68 10.94 12.49
N ASN A 55 4.17 10.57 13.67
CA ASN A 55 3.88 9.29 14.35
C ASN A 55 2.83 9.54 15.44
N GLN A 56 1.56 9.27 15.12
CA GLN A 56 0.43 9.55 16.00
C GLN A 56 -0.32 8.29 16.45
N GLY A 57 -0.14 7.14 15.79
CA GLY A 57 -0.91 5.93 16.04
C GLY A 57 -2.36 6.02 15.60
N THR A 58 -2.69 7.00 14.76
CA THR A 58 -4.03 7.30 14.24
C THR A 58 -4.02 7.42 12.72
N MET A 59 -5.20 7.59 12.12
CA MET A 59 -5.46 7.95 10.72
C MET A 59 -4.91 9.33 10.28
N LEU A 60 -4.09 9.97 11.11
CA LEU A 60 -3.36 11.20 10.76
C LEU A 60 -1.85 10.96 10.63
N SER A 61 -1.40 9.71 10.81
CA SER A 61 0.02 9.36 10.77
C SER A 61 0.49 9.32 9.32
N ARG A 62 1.45 10.16 8.94
CA ARG A 62 1.81 10.38 7.53
C ARG A 62 3.21 10.94 7.37
N LYS A 63 3.73 10.93 6.13
CA LYS A 63 4.94 11.70 5.80
C LYS A 63 4.73 13.17 6.13
N ALA A 64 5.71 13.77 6.78
CA ALA A 64 5.77 15.20 7.06
C ALA A 64 6.83 15.86 6.16
N GLU A 65 6.67 17.15 5.88
CA GLU A 65 7.64 17.90 5.07
C GLU A 65 8.78 18.50 5.91
N ALA A 66 8.56 18.69 7.21
CA ALA A 66 9.52 19.30 8.12
C ALA A 66 9.41 18.72 9.55
N PRO A 67 10.44 18.90 10.39
CA PRO A 67 10.38 18.57 11.81
C PRO A 67 9.26 19.32 12.55
N GLY A 68 8.77 18.75 13.64
CA GLY A 68 7.72 19.34 14.45
C GLY A 68 7.28 18.43 15.60
N ARG A 69 6.28 18.86 16.37
CA ARG A 69 5.73 18.05 17.46
C ARG A 69 5.16 16.74 16.90
N GLY A 70 5.60 15.61 17.47
CA GLY A 70 5.16 14.27 17.04
C GLY A 70 5.78 13.80 15.73
N VAL A 71 6.69 14.58 15.13
CA VAL A 71 7.42 14.19 13.92
C VAL A 71 8.73 13.52 14.31
N VAL A 72 8.96 12.33 13.76
CA VAL A 72 10.18 11.54 13.91
C VAL A 72 10.87 11.37 12.56
N THR A 73 12.12 10.92 12.56
CA THR A 73 12.81 10.47 11.34
C THR A 73 12.52 8.99 11.10
N MET A 74 12.13 8.64 9.87
CA MET A 74 11.85 7.27 9.46
C MET A 74 12.59 6.93 8.17
N LYS A 75 12.87 5.64 7.97
CA LYS A 75 13.38 5.16 6.69
C LYS A 75 12.22 4.95 5.73
N ALA A 76 12.40 5.42 4.50
CA ALA A 76 11.57 5.06 3.36
C ALA A 76 12.30 4.05 2.48
N ASP A 77 11.54 3.20 1.79
CA ASP A 77 12.05 2.26 0.80
C ASP A 77 11.03 2.03 -0.33
N THR A 78 11.46 1.34 -1.38
CA THR A 78 10.60 1.02 -2.52
C THR A 78 10.02 -0.38 -2.38
N ILE A 79 8.85 -0.62 -2.98
CA ILE A 79 8.26 -1.97 -3.06
C ILE A 79 9.20 -2.91 -3.83
N ASP A 80 9.79 -2.42 -4.92
CA ASP A 80 10.75 -3.19 -5.72
C ASP A 80 11.95 -3.68 -4.89
N ASN A 81 12.49 -2.83 -4.00
CA ASN A 81 13.61 -3.20 -3.12
C ASN A 81 13.18 -4.19 -2.04
N ILE A 82 12.01 -3.97 -1.42
CA ILE A 82 11.50 -4.83 -0.34
C ILE A 82 11.24 -6.24 -0.86
N LEU A 83 10.62 -6.37 -2.04
CA LEU A 83 10.34 -7.66 -2.63
C LEU A 83 11.59 -8.35 -3.19
N ASN A 84 12.61 -7.57 -3.59
CA ASN A 84 13.87 -8.08 -4.11
C ASN A 84 13.64 -9.15 -5.20
N SER A 85 12.87 -8.78 -6.23
CA SER A 85 12.45 -9.65 -7.34
C SER A 85 11.50 -10.81 -6.99
N ARG A 86 11.04 -10.93 -5.74
CA ARG A 86 9.94 -11.86 -5.41
C ARG A 86 8.62 -11.36 -6.01
N PRO A 87 7.74 -12.27 -6.45
CA PRO A 87 6.47 -11.89 -7.06
C PRO A 87 5.52 -11.26 -6.03
N ALA A 88 4.73 -10.28 -6.50
CA ALA A 88 3.54 -9.82 -5.81
C ALA A 88 2.32 -10.11 -6.70
N THR A 89 1.32 -10.79 -6.14
CA THR A 89 0.05 -11.05 -6.84
C THR A 89 -1.05 -10.06 -6.45
N LEU A 90 -0.88 -9.37 -5.32
CA LEU A 90 -1.80 -8.38 -4.76
C LEU A 90 -0.99 -7.30 -4.04
N ILE A 91 -1.32 -6.03 -4.30
CA ILE A 91 -0.84 -4.88 -3.52
C ILE A 91 -2.06 -4.13 -3.01
N VAL A 92 -2.20 -4.07 -1.69
CA VAL A 92 -3.19 -3.21 -1.01
C VAL A 92 -2.44 -2.03 -0.44
N MET A 93 -2.90 -0.82 -0.72
CA MET A 93 -2.16 0.40 -0.41
C MET A 93 -3.09 1.48 0.15
N ASP A 94 -2.81 1.86 1.39
CA ASP A 94 -3.30 3.07 2.04
C ASP A 94 -2.06 3.66 2.73
N VAL A 95 -1.48 4.71 2.13
CA VAL A 95 -0.21 5.30 2.58
C VAL A 95 -0.34 6.80 2.80
N GLU A 96 -1.56 7.25 3.10
CA GLU A 96 -1.87 8.59 3.60
C GLU A 96 -1.36 9.70 2.67
N GLY A 97 -1.60 9.53 1.36
CA GLY A 97 -1.28 10.50 0.32
C GLY A 97 0.04 10.23 -0.42
N ASN A 98 0.80 9.18 -0.07
CA ASN A 98 2.04 8.83 -0.78
C ASN A 98 1.86 7.78 -1.89
N GLU A 99 0.62 7.50 -2.32
CA GLU A 99 0.26 6.39 -3.21
C GLU A 99 1.00 6.44 -4.53
N LEU A 100 1.04 7.61 -5.20
CA LEU A 100 1.75 7.75 -6.47
C LEU A 100 3.24 7.40 -6.33
N LYS A 101 3.92 7.93 -5.31
CA LYS A 101 5.34 7.65 -5.06
C LYS A 101 5.58 6.19 -4.72
N ALA A 102 4.70 5.57 -3.94
CA ALA A 102 4.76 4.15 -3.65
C ALA A 102 4.60 3.30 -4.93
N LEU A 103 3.71 3.68 -5.84
CA LEU A 103 3.57 3.04 -7.16
C LEU A 103 4.80 3.27 -8.07
N GLU A 104 5.41 4.45 -8.03
CA GLU A 104 6.68 4.73 -8.73
C GLU A 104 7.80 3.82 -8.23
N GLY A 105 7.85 3.55 -6.92
CA GLY A 105 8.76 2.58 -6.31
C GLY A 105 8.38 1.10 -6.53
N ALA A 106 7.27 0.84 -7.20
CA ALA A 106 6.77 -0.51 -7.49
C ALA A 106 6.77 -0.84 -8.99
N ARG A 107 7.35 0.03 -9.83
CA ARG A 107 7.25 -0.08 -11.30
C ARG A 107 7.74 -1.43 -11.82
N LYS A 108 8.87 -1.94 -11.31
CA LYS A 108 9.42 -3.22 -11.80
C LYS A 108 8.50 -4.37 -11.40
N THR A 109 8.04 -4.37 -10.15
CA THR A 109 7.10 -5.37 -9.62
C THR A 109 5.80 -5.38 -10.42
N ILE A 110 5.23 -4.21 -10.68
CA ILE A 110 3.97 -4.06 -11.43
C ILE A 110 4.12 -4.60 -12.85
N LEU A 111 5.20 -4.24 -13.55
CA LEU A 111 5.45 -4.71 -14.91
C LEU A 111 5.72 -6.22 -14.97
N ALA A 112 6.49 -6.76 -14.02
CA ALA A 112 6.89 -8.16 -14.02
C ALA A 112 5.77 -9.11 -13.59
N HIS A 113 4.91 -8.69 -12.66
CA HIS A 113 3.96 -9.60 -12.00
C HIS A 113 2.49 -9.21 -12.15
N GLN A 114 2.21 -8.00 -12.67
CA GLN A 114 0.86 -7.50 -12.93
C GLN A 114 -0.10 -7.76 -11.75
N PRO A 115 0.26 -7.35 -10.52
CA PRO A 115 -0.54 -7.61 -9.34
C PRO A 115 -1.93 -7.00 -9.48
N LEU A 116 -2.92 -7.63 -8.82
CA LEU A 116 -4.15 -6.92 -8.48
C LEU A 116 -3.79 -5.75 -7.55
N LEU A 117 -4.28 -4.56 -7.85
CA LEU A 117 -4.08 -3.37 -7.02
C LEU A 117 -5.40 -3.00 -6.34
N ALA A 118 -5.33 -2.66 -5.06
CA ALA A 118 -6.41 -2.02 -4.31
C ALA A 118 -5.81 -0.80 -3.58
N LEU A 119 -6.11 0.39 -4.08
CA LEU A 119 -5.44 1.63 -3.72
C LEU A 119 -6.44 2.60 -3.09
N ALA A 120 -6.12 3.16 -1.93
CA ALA A 120 -6.84 4.31 -1.40
C ALA A 120 -6.81 5.46 -2.42
N ALA A 121 -7.97 6.02 -2.72
CA ALA A 121 -8.15 7.09 -3.70
C ALA A 121 -8.93 8.27 -3.12
N TYR A 122 -8.70 8.58 -1.84
CA TYR A 122 -9.43 9.60 -1.09
C TYR A 122 -8.53 10.57 -0.31
N HIS A 123 -7.20 10.43 -0.34
CA HIS A 123 -6.28 11.28 0.42
C HIS A 123 -6.03 12.63 -0.25
N LYS A 124 -6.04 12.64 -1.59
CA LYS A 124 -5.90 13.84 -2.40
C LYS A 124 -7.03 13.94 -3.41
N LYS A 125 -7.39 15.18 -3.74
CA LYS A 125 -8.46 15.50 -4.70
C LYS A 125 -8.19 14.92 -6.09
N ASP A 126 -6.93 14.71 -6.42
CA ASP A 126 -6.44 14.25 -7.70
C ASP A 126 -5.95 12.79 -7.68
N ASP A 127 -6.10 12.05 -6.57
CA ASP A 127 -5.65 10.65 -6.49
C ASP A 127 -6.22 9.82 -7.64
N LEU A 128 -7.54 9.88 -7.87
CA LEU A 128 -8.17 9.06 -8.90
C LEU A 128 -7.60 9.32 -10.32
N PRO A 129 -7.58 10.56 -10.87
CA PRO A 129 -7.01 10.81 -12.19
C PRO A 129 -5.50 10.59 -12.26
N VAL A 130 -4.74 10.90 -11.21
CA VAL A 130 -3.27 10.75 -11.19
C VAL A 130 -2.87 9.27 -11.15
N LEU A 131 -3.46 8.48 -10.25
CA LEU A 131 -3.14 7.06 -10.10
C LEU A 131 -3.57 6.26 -11.34
N THR A 132 -4.76 6.53 -11.89
CA THR A 132 -5.23 5.87 -13.12
C THR A 132 -4.35 6.20 -14.31
N THR A 133 -3.98 7.47 -14.49
CA THR A 133 -3.10 7.91 -15.59
C THR A 133 -1.72 7.27 -15.49
N PHE A 134 -1.13 7.28 -14.28
CA PHE A 134 0.16 6.64 -14.03
C PHE A 134 0.12 5.14 -14.40
N LEU A 135 -0.86 4.41 -13.88
CA LEU A 135 -0.99 2.97 -14.10
C LEU A 135 -1.31 2.63 -15.56
N LYS A 136 -2.14 3.45 -16.23
CA LYS A 136 -2.48 3.25 -17.64
C LYS A 136 -1.27 3.45 -18.55
N ASN A 137 -0.42 4.43 -18.24
CA ASN A 137 0.82 4.67 -18.96
C ASN A 137 1.87 3.59 -18.67
N LEU A 138 1.93 3.11 -17.42
CA LEU A 138 2.87 2.07 -17.02
C LEU A 138 2.52 0.70 -17.63
N LEU A 139 1.25 0.30 -17.54
CA LEU A 139 0.76 -0.98 -18.05
C LEU A 139 -0.64 -0.80 -18.67
N PRO A 140 -0.73 -0.56 -19.99
CA PRO A 140 -1.99 -0.25 -20.67
C PRO A 140 -3.09 -1.32 -20.58
N SER A 141 -2.73 -2.56 -20.25
CA SER A 141 -3.67 -3.68 -20.07
C SER A 141 -4.46 -3.61 -18.77
N TYR A 142 -4.09 -2.74 -17.81
CA TYR A 142 -4.89 -2.55 -16.60
C TYR A 142 -6.30 -2.04 -16.93
N ARG A 143 -7.27 -2.67 -16.28
CA ARG A 143 -8.65 -2.19 -16.16
C ARG A 143 -8.87 -1.66 -14.76
N PHE A 144 -9.65 -0.59 -14.66
CA PHE A 144 -9.89 0.12 -13.42
C PHE A 144 -11.33 -0.07 -12.95
N TYR A 145 -11.50 -0.24 -11.64
CA TYR A 145 -12.78 -0.31 -10.97
C TYR A 145 -12.74 0.59 -9.74
N PHE A 146 -13.86 1.18 -9.36
CA PHE A 146 -13.92 2.11 -8.24
C PHE A 146 -15.08 1.75 -7.33
N ARG A 147 -14.85 1.72 -6.03
CA ARG A 147 -15.89 1.46 -5.02
C ARG A 147 -15.65 2.28 -3.78
N VAL A 148 -16.74 2.74 -3.17
CA VAL A 148 -16.74 3.39 -1.87
C VAL A 148 -17.32 2.39 -0.86
N HIS A 149 -16.57 2.08 0.19
CA HIS A 149 -16.95 1.02 1.15
C HIS A 149 -17.55 1.54 2.46
N LYS A 150 -17.51 2.85 2.70
CA LYS A 150 -18.12 3.50 3.88
C LYS A 150 -18.99 4.70 3.47
N PRO A 151 -19.88 5.17 4.35
CA PRO A 151 -20.52 6.47 4.16
C PRO A 151 -19.46 7.58 4.11
N MET A 152 -19.65 8.56 3.21
CA MET A 152 -18.66 9.60 2.86
C MET A 152 -17.49 9.06 2.01
N ALA A 153 -16.70 9.95 1.38
CA ALA A 153 -15.62 9.56 0.47
C ALA A 153 -14.43 8.84 1.15
N ILE A 154 -14.46 8.69 2.47
CA ILE A 154 -13.49 7.87 3.21
C ILE A 154 -13.64 6.41 2.77
N ASP A 155 -12.52 5.70 2.59
CA ASP A 155 -12.53 4.32 2.10
C ASP A 155 -13.03 4.19 0.65
N ALA A 156 -12.80 5.22 -0.17
CA ALA A 156 -12.90 5.13 -1.62
C ALA A 156 -11.65 4.44 -2.19
N VAL A 157 -11.86 3.33 -2.89
CA VAL A 157 -10.79 2.43 -3.36
C VAL A 157 -10.82 2.33 -4.88
N LEU A 158 -9.67 2.62 -5.48
CA LEU A 158 -9.36 2.32 -6.87
C LEU A 158 -8.77 0.92 -6.96
N TYR A 159 -9.43 0.04 -7.70
CA TYR A 159 -8.91 -1.27 -8.06
C TYR A 159 -8.33 -1.24 -9.47
N ALA A 160 -7.20 -1.93 -9.68
CA ALA A 160 -6.65 -2.16 -11.01
C ALA A 160 -6.29 -3.63 -11.21
N SER A 161 -6.75 -4.23 -12.31
CA SER A 161 -6.50 -5.64 -12.63
C SER A 161 -6.26 -5.84 -14.11
N THR A 162 -5.35 -6.75 -14.47
CA THR A 162 -5.20 -7.26 -15.83
C THR A 162 -6.02 -8.53 -16.06
N ARG A 163 -6.62 -9.09 -15.00
CA ARG A 163 -7.49 -10.27 -15.09
C ARG A 163 -8.81 -9.91 -15.74
N ASN A 164 -9.28 -10.80 -16.61
CA ASN A 164 -10.46 -10.62 -17.42
C ASN A 164 -11.69 -11.32 -16.80
N GLU A 165 -11.80 -11.31 -15.47
CA GLU A 165 -12.93 -11.92 -14.76
C GLU A 165 -14.04 -10.88 -14.55
N GLN A 166 -15.27 -11.25 -14.86
CA GLN A 166 -16.44 -10.43 -14.55
C GLN A 166 -16.53 -10.30 -13.03
N VAL A 167 -16.53 -9.06 -12.52
CA VAL A 167 -16.89 -8.80 -11.12
C VAL A 167 -18.39 -9.06 -11.01
N PRO A 168 -18.84 -10.07 -10.24
CA PRO A 168 -20.27 -10.28 -10.03
C PRO A 168 -20.87 -9.01 -9.43
N ALA A 169 -22.00 -8.58 -9.98
CA ALA A 169 -22.75 -7.42 -9.53
C ALA A 169 -23.19 -7.55 -8.06
#